data_AF-A0A3D4I1T4-F1
#
_entry.id   AF-A0A3D4I1T4-F1
#
_cell.length_a   1.000
_cell.length_b   1.000
_cell.length_c   1.000
_cell.angle_alpha   90.00
_cell.angle_beta   90.00
_cell.angle_gamma   90.00
#
_symmetry.space_group_name_H-M   'P 1'
#
loop_
_entity.id
_entity.type
_entity.pdbx_description
1 polymer ?
#
loop_
_entity_poly.entity_id
_entity_poly.type
_entity_poly.pdbx_seq_one_letter_code
_entity_poly.pdbx_strand_id
1 'polypeptide(L)'
;GELEYIDTVFDELSRAGSENDLAEIRDELKGQGYIRAVGAGARRAKKAPAQKPMEFVSSDGFTILVGRNNCQNDILTLKRAGKDDIWFHTKNIPGSHVILLSDGREATKEAVNEAARLAARFSRGKGSSNVPVDYTKVRNVSKPRGAKPGMVIYVKNKTVFVSPQN
;
A
#
# COMPACT_ATOMS: atom_id res chain seq x y z
N GLY A 1 -11.45 -10.57 -5.94
CA GLY A 1 -12.59 -10.44 -6.87
C GLY A 1 -12.80 -8.98 -7.27
N GLU A 2 -13.75 -8.67 -8.15
CA GLU A 2 -14.05 -7.28 -8.52
C GLU A 2 -14.58 -6.45 -7.35
N LEU A 3 -15.47 -7.03 -6.53
CA LEU A 3 -15.99 -6.37 -5.32
C LEU A 3 -14.87 -5.99 -4.34
N GLU A 4 -13.94 -6.92 -4.07
CA GLU A 4 -12.78 -6.68 -3.20
C GLU A 4 -11.89 -5.53 -3.72
N TYR A 5 -11.74 -5.40 -5.04
CA TYR A 5 -10.99 -4.30 -5.64
C TYR A 5 -11.73 -2.97 -5.48
N ILE A 6 -13.05 -2.93 -5.67
CA ILE A 6 -13.82 -1.70 -5.46
C ILE A 6 -13.79 -1.29 -3.99
N ASP A 7 -13.79 -2.26 -3.07
CA ASP A 7 -13.59 -2.02 -1.63
C ASP A 7 -12.23 -1.36 -1.30
N THR A 8 -11.16 -1.71 -2.02
CA THR A 8 -9.84 -1.09 -1.83
C THR A 8 -9.83 0.34 -2.36
N VAL A 9 -10.42 0.58 -3.53
CA VAL A 9 -10.58 1.94 -4.07
C VAL A 9 -11.42 2.82 -3.13
N PHE A 10 -12.49 2.28 -2.55
CA PHE A 10 -13.32 3.02 -1.60
C PHE A 10 -12.52 3.41 -0.34
N ASP A 11 -11.71 2.49 0.19
CA ASP A 11 -10.82 2.78 1.32
C ASP A 11 -9.82 3.90 0.99
N GLU A 12 -9.21 3.86 -0.20
CA GLU A 12 -8.29 4.91 -0.66
C GLU A 12 -8.96 6.28 -0.77
N LEU A 13 -10.17 6.34 -1.35
CA LEU A 13 -10.94 7.57 -1.44
C LEU A 13 -11.26 8.14 -0.06
N SER A 14 -11.58 7.27 0.92
CA SER A 14 -11.87 7.69 2.29
C SER A 14 -10.65 8.26 3.03
N ARG A 15 -9.43 7.92 2.58
CA ARG A 15 -8.16 8.36 3.18
C ARG A 15 -7.44 9.44 2.36
N ALA A 16 -7.90 9.75 1.16
CA ALA A 16 -7.32 10.76 0.29
C ALA A 16 -7.34 12.14 0.99
N GLY A 17 -6.16 12.75 1.14
CA GLY A 17 -6.00 14.02 1.85
C GLY A 17 -5.76 15.21 0.93
N SER A 18 -5.59 14.98 -0.37
CA SER A 18 -5.25 16.01 -1.35
C SER A 18 -5.90 15.77 -2.71
N GLU A 19 -6.04 16.83 -3.50
CA GLU A 19 -6.48 16.76 -4.90
C GLU A 19 -5.60 15.84 -5.76
N ASN A 20 -4.30 15.74 -5.43
CA ASN A 20 -3.39 14.84 -6.13
C ASN A 20 -3.68 13.36 -5.81
N ASP A 21 -4.06 13.03 -4.57
CA ASP A 21 -4.47 11.65 -4.22
C ASP A 21 -5.72 11.27 -5.02
N LEU A 22 -6.71 12.18 -5.10
CA LEU A 22 -7.94 11.97 -5.86
C LEU A 22 -7.67 11.84 -7.38
N ALA A 23 -6.75 12.65 -7.92
CA ALA A 23 -6.35 12.57 -9.32
C ALA A 23 -5.72 11.22 -9.66
N GLU A 24 -4.86 10.69 -8.79
CA GLU A 24 -4.25 9.37 -8.97
C GLU A 24 -5.27 8.23 -8.91
N ILE A 25 -6.19 8.25 -7.94
CA ILE A 25 -7.27 7.24 -7.85
C ILE A 25 -8.16 7.31 -9.09
N ARG A 26 -8.48 8.51 -9.58
CA ARG A 26 -9.24 8.69 -10.82
C ARG A 26 -8.50 8.10 -12.03
N ASP A 27 -7.20 8.31 -12.12
CA ASP A 27 -6.38 7.77 -13.20
C ASP A 27 -6.23 6.24 -13.13
N GLU A 28 -6.19 5.68 -11.92
CA GLU A 28 -6.28 4.24 -11.70
C GLU A 28 -7.61 3.68 -12.24
N LEU A 29 -8.74 4.29 -11.85
CA LEU A 29 -10.07 3.87 -12.29
C LEU A 29 -10.28 4.01 -13.81
N LYS A 30 -9.71 5.04 -14.44
CA LYS A 30 -9.66 5.15 -15.91
C LYS A 30 -8.84 4.01 -16.52
N GLY A 31 -7.65 3.73 -15.95
CA GLY A 31 -6.78 2.65 -16.41
C GLY A 31 -7.41 1.26 -16.30
N GLN A 32 -8.31 1.09 -15.33
CA GLN A 32 -9.11 -0.13 -15.16
C GLN A 32 -10.41 -0.16 -15.96
N GLY A 33 -10.78 0.94 -16.64
CA GLY A 33 -11.97 1.03 -17.49
C GLY A 33 -13.28 1.38 -16.76
N TYR A 34 -13.24 1.67 -15.45
CA TYR A 34 -14.44 2.05 -14.69
C TYR A 34 -14.89 3.48 -15.00
N ILE A 35 -13.96 4.36 -15.35
CA ILE A 35 -14.26 5.75 -15.73
C ILE A 35 -13.88 5.95 -17.20
N ARG A 36 -14.87 6.33 -18.02
CA ARG A 36 -14.61 6.77 -19.40
C ARG A 36 -13.83 8.09 -19.38
N ALA A 37 -12.79 8.18 -20.20
CA ALA A 37 -12.16 9.45 -20.48
C ALA A 37 -13.18 10.36 -21.19
N VAL A 38 -13.55 11.47 -20.58
CA VAL A 38 -14.49 12.42 -21.18
C VAL A 38 -13.76 13.18 -22.28
N GLY A 39 -14.14 12.94 -23.54
CA GLY A 39 -13.71 13.70 -24.72
C GLY A 39 -12.72 12.98 -25.64
N ALA A 40 -13.21 12.57 -26.82
CA ALA A 40 -12.44 12.00 -27.94
C ALA A 40 -11.46 12.99 -28.63
N GLY A 41 -11.08 14.08 -27.96
CA GLY A 41 -10.15 15.10 -28.45
C GLY A 41 -9.22 15.67 -27.38
N ALA A 42 -9.23 15.11 -26.16
CA ALA A 42 -8.32 15.55 -25.11
C ALA A 42 -6.91 15.03 -25.41
N ARG A 43 -6.08 15.88 -26.03
CA ARG A 43 -4.60 15.79 -25.96
C ARG A 43 -4.23 15.22 -24.59
N ARG A 44 -3.42 14.15 -24.55
CA ARG A 44 -2.87 13.52 -23.34
C ARG A 44 -2.71 14.59 -22.25
N ALA A 45 -3.68 14.71 -21.36
CA ALA A 45 -3.57 15.63 -20.24
C ALA A 45 -2.29 15.22 -19.53
N LYS A 46 -1.38 16.17 -19.29
CA LYS A 46 -0.13 15.88 -18.59
C LYS A 46 -0.52 15.17 -17.30
N LYS A 47 -0.13 13.89 -17.17
CA LYS A 47 -0.32 13.15 -15.93
C LYS A 47 0.24 14.01 -14.81
N ALA A 48 -0.57 14.23 -13.76
CA ALA A 48 -0.05 14.84 -12.56
C ALA A 48 1.20 14.06 -12.12
N PRO A 49 2.27 14.73 -11.69
CA PRO A 49 3.45 14.02 -11.22
C PRO A 49 3.03 13.09 -10.09
N ALA A 50 3.34 11.79 -10.25
CA ALA A 50 2.98 10.79 -9.27
C ALA A 50 3.57 11.18 -7.91
N GLN A 51 2.73 11.20 -6.88
CA GLN A 51 3.18 11.49 -5.54
C GLN A 51 4.13 10.41 -5.06
N LYS A 52 5.09 10.85 -4.25
CA LYS A 52 5.98 9.91 -3.58
C LYS A 52 5.18 9.14 -2.52
N PRO A 53 5.53 7.86 -2.29
CA PRO A 53 5.10 7.14 -1.09
C PRO A 53 5.34 7.98 0.16
N MET A 54 4.51 7.79 1.19
CA MET A 54 4.79 8.38 2.48
C MET A 54 6.03 7.70 3.06
N GLU A 55 6.89 8.49 3.69
CA GLU A 55 8.16 8.01 4.25
C GLU A 55 8.20 8.33 5.73
N PHE A 56 8.55 7.33 6.52
CA PHE A 56 8.69 7.38 7.97
C PHE A 56 10.03 6.77 8.36
N VAL A 57 10.46 7.04 9.58
CA VAL A 57 11.67 6.45 10.16
C VAL A 57 11.28 5.82 11.49
N SER A 58 11.67 4.56 11.70
CA SER A 58 11.46 3.89 12.98
C SER A 58 12.31 4.50 14.08
N SER A 59 11.96 4.25 15.34
CA SER A 59 12.71 4.74 16.50
C SER A 59 14.20 4.34 16.51
N ASP A 60 14.54 3.24 15.85
CA ASP A 60 15.89 2.69 15.69
C ASP A 60 16.50 2.91 14.28
N GLY A 61 15.90 3.78 13.46
CA GLY A 61 16.52 4.33 12.26
C GLY A 61 16.37 3.48 10.99
N PHE A 62 15.31 2.69 10.87
CA PHE A 62 14.93 2.05 9.61
C PHE A 62 13.94 2.91 8.85
N THR A 63 14.09 2.99 7.53
CA THR A 63 13.13 3.70 6.68
C THR A 63 11.91 2.82 6.42
N ILE A 64 10.72 3.39 6.61
CA ILE A 64 9.43 2.76 6.35
C ILE A 64 8.70 3.54 5.25
N LEU A 65 8.31 2.85 4.19
CA LEU A 65 7.56 3.42 3.07
C LEU A 65 6.11 2.94 3.10
N VAL A 66 5.15 3.84 2.90
CA VAL A 66 3.71 3.52 2.87
C VAL A 66 3.10 3.99 1.55
N GLY A 67 2.39 3.10 0.86
CA GLY A 67 1.69 3.42 -0.38
C GLY A 67 0.42 4.23 -0.14
N ARG A 68 0.16 5.20 -1.01
CA ARG A 68 -1.04 6.06 -0.91
C ARG A 68 -2.27 5.50 -1.62
N ASN A 69 -2.06 4.62 -2.60
CA ASN A 69 -3.08 3.98 -3.41
C ASN A 69 -2.56 2.66 -4.00
N ASN A 70 -3.41 1.91 -4.70
CA ASN A 70 -3.14 0.58 -5.21
C ASN A 70 -2.02 0.61 -6.28
N CYS A 71 -1.99 1.63 -7.12
CA CYS A 71 -0.91 1.82 -8.08
C CYS A 71 0.45 2.04 -7.39
N GLN A 72 0.49 2.85 -6.33
CA GLN A 72 1.71 3.03 -5.53
C GLN A 72 2.07 1.76 -4.75
N ASN A 73 1.08 1.02 -4.25
CA ASN A 73 1.28 -0.27 -3.57
C ASN A 73 2.00 -1.26 -4.49
N ASP A 74 1.57 -1.38 -5.74
CA ASP A 74 2.25 -2.20 -6.76
C ASP A 74 3.70 -1.75 -6.98
N ILE A 75 3.93 -0.44 -7.16
CA ILE A 75 5.27 0.10 -7.42
C ILE A 75 6.18 -0.15 -6.22
N LEU A 76 5.71 0.12 -5.00
CA LEU A 76 6.45 -0.12 -3.77
C LEU A 76 6.86 -1.58 -3.66
N THR A 77 5.90 -2.48 -3.82
CA THR A 77 6.07 -3.91 -3.52
C THR A 77 6.86 -4.63 -4.59
N LEU A 78 6.60 -4.31 -5.87
CA LEU A 78 7.08 -5.12 -7.00
C LEU A 78 8.26 -4.48 -7.72
N LYS A 79 8.55 -3.20 -7.49
CA LYS A 79 9.61 -2.46 -8.22
C LYS A 79 10.60 -1.74 -7.32
N ARG A 80 10.15 -1.12 -6.23
CA ARG A 80 11.01 -0.31 -5.35
C ARG A 80 11.68 -1.15 -4.27
N ALA A 81 10.94 -2.03 -3.61
CA ALA A 81 11.45 -2.81 -2.51
C ALA A 81 12.44 -3.90 -2.98
N GLY A 82 13.50 -4.09 -2.21
CA GLY A 82 14.43 -5.19 -2.34
C GLY A 82 13.85 -6.51 -1.83
N LYS A 83 14.44 -7.63 -2.25
CA LYS A 83 13.94 -8.98 -1.92
C LYS A 83 13.97 -9.31 -0.43
N ASP A 84 14.89 -8.70 0.31
CA ASP A 84 15.06 -8.92 1.76
C ASP A 84 14.30 -7.91 2.62
N ASP A 85 13.74 -6.85 2.02
CA ASP A 85 12.86 -5.92 2.70
C ASP A 85 11.60 -6.63 3.21
N ILE A 86 10.97 -6.05 4.22
CA ILE A 86 9.79 -6.63 4.86
C ILE A 86 8.56 -5.88 4.38
N TRP A 87 7.63 -6.62 3.78
CA TRP A 87 6.33 -6.15 3.37
C TRP A 87 5.30 -6.40 4.47
N PHE A 88 4.38 -5.46 4.65
CA PHE A 88 3.29 -5.51 5.60
C PHE A 88 1.98 -5.11 4.93
N HIS A 89 0.88 -5.74 5.38
CA HIS A 89 -0.47 -5.35 5.03
C HIS A 89 -1.45 -5.85 6.10
N THR A 90 -2.55 -5.14 6.29
CA THR A 90 -3.61 -5.58 7.20
C THR A 90 -4.24 -6.89 6.73
N LYS A 91 -4.50 -7.80 7.67
CA LYS A 91 -5.07 -9.11 7.34
C LYS A 91 -6.56 -8.98 6.99
N ASN A 92 -6.94 -9.48 5.82
CA ASN A 92 -8.33 -9.57 5.33
C ASN A 92 -9.11 -8.25 5.17
N ILE A 93 -8.48 -7.10 5.37
CA ILE A 93 -9.12 -5.79 5.19
C ILE A 93 -8.28 -4.90 4.27
N PRO A 94 -8.92 -4.01 3.49
CA PRO A 94 -8.19 -3.08 2.64
C PRO A 94 -7.27 -2.15 3.43
N GLY A 95 -6.09 -1.90 2.86
CA GLY A 95 -5.13 -0.95 3.41
C GLY A 95 -3.95 -0.72 2.47
N SER A 96 -3.06 0.16 2.92
CA SER A 96 -1.81 0.46 2.22
C SER A 96 -0.81 -0.69 2.36
N HIS A 97 -0.01 -0.91 1.32
CA HIS A 97 1.21 -1.72 1.44
C HIS A 97 2.26 -0.89 2.17
N VAL A 98 2.92 -1.51 3.15
CA VAL A 98 4.02 -0.89 3.91
C VAL A 98 5.29 -1.71 3.72
N ILE A 99 6.40 -1.03 3.47
CA ILE A 99 7.72 -1.65 3.28
C ILE A 99 8.66 -1.11 4.35
N LEU A 100 9.26 -1.99 5.15
CA LEU A 100 10.41 -1.68 5.99
C LEU A 100 11.68 -2.00 5.21
N LEU A 101 12.46 -0.98 4.88
CA LEU A 101 13.72 -1.13 4.15
C LEU A 101 14.77 -1.71 5.10
N SER A 102 15.33 -2.87 4.74
CA SER A 102 16.32 -3.56 5.57
C SER A 102 17.71 -2.95 5.42
N ASP A 103 18.05 -2.41 4.24
CA ASP A 103 19.36 -1.81 3.93
C ASP A 103 20.55 -2.69 4.37
N GLY A 104 20.41 -4.01 4.19
CA GLY A 104 21.44 -5.00 4.56
C GLY A 104 21.50 -5.35 6.05
N ARG A 105 20.63 -4.78 6.89
CA ARG A 105 20.50 -5.08 8.32
C ARG A 105 19.31 -5.99 8.60
N GLU A 106 19.37 -6.73 9.70
CA GLU A 106 18.21 -7.47 10.19
C GLU A 106 17.24 -6.52 10.89
N ALA A 107 15.96 -6.57 10.52
CA ALA A 107 14.92 -5.75 11.13
C ALA A 107 14.70 -6.14 12.59
N THR A 108 14.69 -5.15 13.48
CA THR A 108 14.39 -5.34 14.90
C THR A 108 12.90 -5.61 15.10
N LYS A 109 12.53 -6.11 16.29
CA LYS A 109 11.12 -6.31 16.65
C LYS A 109 10.39 -4.96 16.75
N GLU A 110 11.09 -3.93 17.19
CA GLU A 110 10.60 -2.58 17.35
C GLU A 110 10.24 -1.98 15.99
N ALA A 111 11.15 -2.01 15.02
CA ALA A 111 10.91 -1.53 13.66
C ALA A 111 9.76 -2.30 12.97
N VAL A 112 9.68 -3.61 13.15
CA VAL A 112 8.58 -4.45 12.64
C VAL A 112 7.24 -4.03 13.26
N ASN A 113 7.20 -3.78 14.57
CA ASN A 113 5.98 -3.32 15.24
C ASN A 113 5.56 -1.92 14.77
N GLU A 114 6.49 -0.99 14.60
CA GLU A 114 6.18 0.37 14.14
C GLU A 114 5.68 0.38 12.69
N ALA A 115 6.32 -0.39 11.79
CA ALA A 115 5.83 -0.59 10.43
C ALA A 115 4.44 -1.22 10.40
N ALA A 116 4.17 -2.20 11.25
CA ALA A 116 2.84 -2.80 11.37
C ALA A 116 1.79 -1.80 11.89
N ARG A 117 2.13 -0.94 12.85
CA ARG A 117 1.23 0.13 13.33
C ARG A 117 0.89 1.12 12.22
N LEU A 118 1.85 1.43 11.35
CA LEU A 118 1.60 2.25 10.16
C LEU A 118 0.66 1.54 9.19
N ALA A 119 0.86 0.24 8.93
CA ALA A 119 -0.07 -0.54 8.10
C ALA A 119 -1.51 -0.50 8.66
N ALA A 120 -1.67 -0.65 9.97
CA ALA A 120 -2.97 -0.55 10.64
C ALA A 120 -3.56 0.88 10.55
N ARG A 121 -2.74 1.93 10.75
CA ARG A 121 -3.15 3.34 10.61
C ARG A 121 -3.64 3.69 9.21
N PHE A 122 -2.99 3.15 8.18
CA PHE A 122 -3.30 3.40 6.78
C PHE A 122 -4.14 2.27 6.18
N SER A 123 -5.17 1.85 6.92
CA SER A 123 -6.12 0.82 6.51
C SER A 123 -7.53 1.14 7.03
N ARG A 124 -8.50 0.31 6.63
CA ARG A 124 -9.85 0.30 7.20
C ARG A 124 -9.86 0.03 8.71
N GLY A 125 -8.77 -0.52 9.27
CA GLY A 125 -8.60 -0.81 10.71
C GLY A 125 -8.11 0.37 11.56
N LYS A 126 -7.95 1.58 11.01
CA LYS A 126 -7.39 2.76 11.72
C LYS A 126 -8.06 3.08 13.06
N GLY A 127 -9.36 2.82 13.20
CA GLY A 127 -10.15 3.09 14.41
C GLY A 127 -10.23 1.92 15.40
N SER A 128 -9.59 0.79 15.10
CA SER A 128 -9.70 -0.44 15.89
C SER A 128 -8.45 -0.65 16.74
N SER A 129 -8.62 -1.23 17.94
CA SER A 129 -7.51 -1.79 18.70
C SER A 129 -7.19 -3.21 18.23
N ASN A 130 -5.96 -3.66 18.43
CA ASN A 130 -5.56 -5.05 18.18
C ASN A 130 -5.78 -5.53 16.72
N VAL A 131 -5.41 -4.69 15.75
CA VAL A 131 -5.51 -4.96 14.31
C VAL A 131 -4.49 -6.03 13.90
N PRO A 132 -4.91 -7.13 13.25
CA PRO A 132 -3.99 -8.13 12.71
C PRO A 132 -3.30 -7.60 11.45
N VAL A 133 -1.97 -7.61 11.46
CA VAL A 133 -1.12 -7.21 10.33
C VAL A 133 -0.23 -8.37 9.93
N ASP A 134 -0.35 -8.78 8.68
CA ASP A 134 0.51 -9.79 8.08
C ASP A 134 1.79 -9.15 7.58
N TYR A 135 2.91 -9.83 7.79
CA TYR A 135 4.21 -9.41 7.27
C TYR A 135 5.04 -10.60 6.78
N THR A 136 5.83 -10.35 5.76
CA THR A 136 6.74 -11.33 5.16
C THR A 136 7.84 -10.60 4.39
N LYS A 137 8.90 -11.31 3.99
CA LYS A 137 9.88 -10.72 3.07
C LYS A 137 9.26 -10.50 1.70
N VAL A 138 9.62 -9.41 1.02
CA VAL A 138 9.11 -9.05 -0.31
C VAL A 138 9.29 -10.17 -1.34
N ARG A 139 10.36 -10.96 -1.25
CA ARG A 139 10.55 -12.15 -2.12
C ARG A 139 9.45 -13.21 -2.04
N ASN A 140 8.66 -13.20 -0.96
CA ASN A 140 7.52 -14.08 -0.79
C ASN A 140 6.21 -13.48 -1.29
N VAL A 141 6.25 -12.25 -1.82
CA VAL A 141 5.10 -11.52 -2.37
C VAL A 141 5.19 -11.53 -3.89
N SER A 142 4.08 -11.79 -4.56
CA SER A 142 4.02 -11.77 -6.03
C SER A 142 2.66 -11.32 -6.51
N LYS A 143 2.61 -10.86 -7.76
CA LYS A 143 1.37 -10.40 -8.39
C LYS A 143 0.91 -11.42 -9.43
N PRO A 144 -0.28 -12.03 -9.27
CA PRO A 144 -0.85 -12.89 -10.30
C PRO A 144 -1.04 -12.13 -11.62
N ARG A 145 -0.87 -12.82 -12.75
CA ARG A 145 -1.06 -12.23 -14.07
C ARG A 145 -2.51 -11.75 -14.21
N GLY A 146 -2.69 -10.48 -14.57
CA GLY A 146 -4.01 -9.87 -14.75
C GLY A 146 -4.70 -9.45 -13.45
N ALA A 147 -4.05 -9.59 -12.29
CA ALA A 147 -4.59 -9.07 -11.03
C ALA A 147 -4.72 -7.55 -11.07
N LYS A 148 -5.76 -7.03 -10.42
CA LYS A 148 -6.03 -5.60 -10.28
C LYS A 148 -4.87 -4.89 -9.55
N PRO A 149 -4.71 -3.56 -9.70
CA PRO A 149 -3.74 -2.78 -8.93
C PRO A 149 -3.82 -3.10 -7.43
N GLY A 150 -2.69 -3.09 -6.73
CA GLY A 150 -2.61 -3.35 -5.29
C GLY A 150 -2.78 -4.83 -4.90
N MET A 151 -3.43 -5.64 -5.74
CA MET A 151 -3.67 -7.04 -5.41
C MET A 151 -2.41 -7.90 -5.60
N VAL A 152 -2.00 -8.53 -4.50
CA VAL A 152 -0.85 -9.44 -4.42
C VAL A 152 -1.23 -10.74 -3.72
N ILE A 153 -0.44 -11.78 -3.98
CA ILE A 153 -0.43 -13.01 -3.19
C ILE A 153 0.88 -13.07 -2.41
N TYR A 154 0.83 -13.65 -1.22
CA TYR A 154 2.02 -13.80 -0.39
C TYR A 154 2.00 -15.13 0.36
N VAL A 155 3.19 -15.64 0.66
CA VAL A 155 3.38 -16.90 1.38
C VAL A 155 4.32 -16.71 2.57
N LYS A 156 4.36 -17.70 3.46
CA LYS A 156 5.28 -17.76 4.61
C LYS A 156 5.23 -16.49 5.47
N ASN A 157 4.04 -15.93 5.67
CA ASN A 157 3.85 -14.74 6.48
C ASN A 157 3.76 -15.08 7.97
N LYS A 158 3.99 -14.06 8.78
CA LYS A 158 3.65 -14.02 10.21
C LYS A 158 2.60 -12.94 10.40
N THR A 159 1.81 -13.06 11.47
CA THR A 159 0.84 -12.03 11.88
C THR A 159 1.31 -11.41 13.18
N VAL A 160 1.26 -10.08 13.27
CA VAL A 160 1.40 -9.33 14.52
C VAL A 160 0.10 -8.59 14.79
N PHE A 161 -0.24 -8.41 16.06
CA PHE A 161 -1.41 -7.63 16.47
C PHE A 161 -0.95 -6.29 17.03
N VAL A 162 -1.48 -5.21 16.47
CA VAL A 162 -1.04 -3.85 16.79
C VAL A 162 -2.23 -2.93 16.95
N SER A 163 -2.08 -1.91 17.80
CA SER A 163 -3.00 -0.78 17.81
C SER A 163 -2.42 0.34 16.94
N PRO A 164 -3.18 0.94 16.02
CA PRO A 164 -2.73 2.05 15.19
C PRO A 164 -2.10 3.17 16.00
N GLN A 165 -1.05 3.79 15.47
CA GLN A 165 -0.42 4.95 16.09
C GLN A 165 -1.08 6.23 15.58
N ASN A 166 -1.45 7.13 16.50
CA ASN A 166 -2.13 8.39 16.18
C ASN A 166 -1.29 9.34 15.32
#